data_AF-A0A969NFU5-F1
#
_entry.id   AF-A0A969NFU5-F1
#
_cell.length_a   1.000
_cell.length_b   1.000
_cell.length_c   1.000
_cell.angle_alpha   90.00
_cell.angle_beta   90.00
_cell.angle_gamma   90.00
#
_symmetry.space_group_name_H-M   'P 1'
#
loop_
_entity.id
_entity.type
_entity.pdbx_description
1 polymer ?
#
loop_
_entity_poly.entity_id
_entity_poly.type
_entity_poly.pdbx_seq_one_letter_code
_entity_poly.pdbx_strand_id
1 'polypeptide(L)'
;MKPSLFTLILALISYSCISQTINGTISDLYTQEPISGAHIYLKKFDKVVVSNEEGNFQLIATSEIELNDSFIISHISYQTQKITFSKLKEHNYRITMEPTKKELREVEIKADKVYKSYIKYEKVTNLNSRQYAFGSTKTGNKIIVIGGDESAFQVEQIINLKN
;
A
#
# COMPACT_ATOMS: atom_id res chain seq x y z
N MET A 1 13.21 44.27 -53.75
CA MET A 1 13.94 43.16 -53.09
C MET A 1 13.00 41.97 -53.03
N LYS A 2 13.35 40.84 -53.63
CA LYS A 2 12.43 39.68 -53.79
C LYS A 2 12.33 38.97 -52.43
N PRO A 3 11.18 39.00 -51.72
CA PRO A 3 11.08 38.42 -50.38
C PRO A 3 11.09 36.88 -50.37
N SER A 4 11.01 36.25 -51.55
CA SER A 4 10.81 34.80 -51.75
C SER A 4 11.76 33.88 -50.97
N LEU A 5 13.04 34.25 -50.77
CA LEU A 5 13.99 33.37 -50.07
C LEU A 5 13.80 33.42 -48.54
N PHE A 6 13.48 34.59 -47.99
CA PHE A 6 13.31 34.77 -46.55
C PHE A 6 12.04 34.09 -46.05
N THR A 7 10.95 34.17 -46.83
CA THR A 7 9.69 33.46 -46.52
C THR A 7 9.86 31.95 -46.58
N LEU A 8 10.68 31.42 -47.50
CA LEU A 8 10.96 29.99 -47.61
C LEU A 8 11.74 29.47 -46.39
N ILE A 9 12.76 30.21 -45.95
CA ILE A 9 13.54 29.87 -44.74
C ILE A 9 12.65 29.92 -43.50
N LEU A 10 11.79 30.92 -43.37
CA LEU A 10 10.86 31.02 -42.25
C LEU A 10 9.85 29.86 -42.22
N ALA A 11 9.36 29.42 -43.38
CA ALA A 11 8.46 28.28 -43.51
C ALA A 11 9.14 26.93 -43.14
N LEU A 12 10.43 26.77 -43.46
CA LEU A 12 11.21 25.56 -43.11
C LEU A 12 11.45 25.44 -41.60
N ILE A 13 11.64 26.55 -40.89
CA ILE A 13 11.91 26.55 -39.43
C ILE A 13 10.65 26.13 -38.65
N SER A 14 9.46 26.52 -39.11
CA SER A 14 8.18 26.16 -38.46
C SER A 14 7.87 24.66 -38.42
N TYR A 15 8.51 23.83 -39.25
CA TYR A 15 8.29 22.37 -39.23
C TYR A 15 9.04 21.63 -38.11
N SER A 16 10.00 22.29 -37.44
CA SER A 16 10.88 21.61 -36.47
C SER A 16 10.29 21.46 -35.06
N CYS A 17 9.06 21.93 -34.81
CA CYS A 17 8.45 21.95 -33.48
C CYS A 17 7.27 20.97 -33.33
N ILE A 18 7.44 19.72 -33.77
CA ILE A 18 6.45 18.66 -33.53
C ILE A 18 6.90 17.85 -32.30
N SER A 19 6.25 18.09 -31.16
CA SER A 19 6.37 17.22 -29.99
C SER A 19 5.57 15.94 -30.22
N GLN A 20 6.14 14.77 -29.92
CA GLN A 20 5.43 13.50 -30.06
C GLN A 20 4.58 13.24 -28.81
N THR A 21 3.25 13.24 -28.98
CA THR A 21 2.31 12.88 -27.93
C THR A 21 1.74 11.49 -28.21
N ILE A 22 1.97 10.56 -27.31
CA ILE A 22 1.40 9.21 -27.35
C ILE A 22 0.16 9.19 -26.49
N ASN A 23 -0.98 8.89 -27.09
CA ASN A 23 -2.24 8.65 -26.38
C ASN A 23 -2.55 7.16 -26.46
N GLY A 24 -2.98 6.58 -25.35
CA GLY A 24 -3.36 5.17 -25.30
C GLY A 24 -4.36 4.89 -24.20
N THR A 25 -4.82 3.64 -24.15
CA THR A 25 -5.82 3.19 -23.18
C THR A 25 -5.35 1.93 -22.46
N ILE A 26 -5.76 1.78 -21.21
CA ILE A 26 -5.45 0.62 -20.36
C ILE A 26 -6.76 0.01 -19.87
N SER A 27 -6.92 -1.29 -20.09
CA SER A 27 -8.11 -2.04 -19.64
C SER A 27 -7.76 -3.37 -18.99
N ASP A 28 -8.70 -3.90 -18.22
CA ASP A 28 -8.66 -5.24 -17.66
C ASP A 28 -8.72 -6.29 -18.77
N LEU A 29 -7.87 -7.30 -18.70
CA LEU A 29 -7.81 -8.37 -19.71
C LEU A 29 -9.14 -9.15 -19.82
N TYR A 30 -9.83 -9.38 -18.70
CA TYR A 30 -11.01 -10.22 -18.62
C TYR A 30 -12.30 -9.42 -18.69
N THR A 31 -12.41 -8.32 -17.94
CA THR A 31 -13.65 -7.52 -17.90
C THR A 31 -13.70 -6.47 -19.00
N GLN A 32 -12.55 -6.13 -19.61
CA GLN A 32 -12.40 -5.01 -20.54
C GLN A 32 -12.75 -3.65 -19.94
N GLU A 33 -12.92 -3.57 -18.62
CA GLU A 33 -13.16 -2.32 -17.92
C GLU A 33 -11.89 -1.45 -17.92
N PRO A 34 -12.04 -0.12 -17.98
CA PRO A 34 -10.91 0.78 -17.93
C PRO A 34 -10.18 0.69 -16.58
N ILE A 35 -8.85 0.73 -16.62
CA ILE A 35 -8.02 0.73 -15.40
C ILE A 35 -7.55 2.15 -15.11
N SER A 36 -8.10 2.74 -14.05
CA SER A 36 -7.65 4.01 -13.49
C SER A 36 -6.40 3.83 -12.63
N GLY A 37 -5.53 4.84 -12.59
CA GLY A 37 -4.38 4.87 -11.68
C GLY A 37 -3.22 3.94 -12.07
N ALA A 38 -3.22 3.35 -13.27
CA ALA A 38 -2.12 2.55 -13.75
C ALA A 38 -0.92 3.43 -14.09
N HIS A 39 0.27 3.05 -13.62
CA HIS A 39 1.52 3.76 -13.90
C HIS A 39 2.13 3.22 -15.18
N ILE A 40 2.53 4.12 -16.08
CA ILE A 40 3.22 3.83 -17.33
C ILE A 40 4.59 4.50 -17.25
N TYR A 41 5.62 3.67 -17.12
CA TYR A 41 7.00 4.10 -16.99
C TYR A 41 7.78 3.83 -18.27
N LEU A 42 8.35 4.89 -18.85
CA LEU A 42 9.24 4.81 -20.00
C LEU A 42 10.69 4.91 -19.54
N LYS A 43 11.39 3.77 -19.52
CA LYS A 43 12.72 3.63 -18.93
C LYS A 43 13.77 4.57 -19.51
N LYS A 44 13.71 4.87 -20.81
CA LYS A 44 14.71 5.70 -21.51
C LYS A 44 14.73 7.15 -21.01
N PHE A 45 13.56 7.68 -20.62
CA PHE A 45 13.39 9.09 -20.27
C PHE A 45 13.05 9.33 -18.81
N ASP A 46 13.14 8.29 -17.98
CA ASP A 46 12.76 8.31 -16.56
C ASP A 46 11.41 8.99 -16.31
N LYS A 47 10.45 8.76 -17.22
CA LYS A 47 9.15 9.45 -17.22
C LYS A 47 8.05 8.48 -16.84
N VAL A 48 7.22 8.92 -15.88
CA VAL A 48 6.02 8.20 -15.44
C VAL A 48 4.80 9.03 -15.79
N VAL A 49 3.78 8.37 -16.33
CA VAL A 49 2.42 8.93 -16.47
C VAL A 49 1.42 7.98 -15.83
N VAL A 50 0.23 8.48 -15.50
CA VAL A 50 -0.82 7.72 -14.80
C VAL A 50 -2.10 7.77 -15.63
N SER A 51 -2.81 6.64 -15.73
CA SER A 51 -4.11 6.60 -16.41
C SER A 51 -5.20 7.30 -15.61
N ASN A 52 -6.13 7.95 -16.31
CA ASN A 52 -7.30 8.60 -15.71
C ASN A 52 -8.45 7.61 -15.42
N GLU A 53 -9.60 8.11 -14.96
CA GLU A 53 -10.78 7.31 -14.63
C GLU A 53 -11.33 6.48 -15.80
N GLU A 54 -11.14 6.95 -17.03
CA GLU A 54 -11.54 6.24 -18.26
C GLU A 54 -10.44 5.29 -18.78
N GLY A 55 -9.35 5.11 -18.03
CA GLY A 55 -8.20 4.28 -18.43
C GLY A 55 -7.33 4.92 -19.51
N ASN A 56 -7.55 6.19 -19.86
CA ASN A 56 -6.79 6.92 -20.86
C ASN A 56 -5.48 7.45 -20.26
N PHE A 57 -4.39 7.42 -21.02
CA PHE A 57 -3.12 8.04 -20.65
C PHE A 57 -2.54 8.85 -21.81
N GLN A 58 -1.75 9.87 -21.45
CA GLN A 58 -1.04 10.72 -22.40
C GLN A 58 0.43 10.85 -21.98
N LEU A 59 1.33 10.47 -22.88
CA LEU A 59 2.77 10.60 -22.70
C LEU A 59 3.34 11.57 -23.75
N ILE A 60 3.82 12.71 -23.26
CA ILE A 60 4.54 13.69 -24.08
C ILE A 60 6.02 13.28 -24.11
N ALA A 61 6.53 12.85 -25.26
CA ALA A 61 7.93 12.50 -25.40
C ALA A 61 8.75 13.77 -25.69
N THR A 62 9.79 14.00 -24.89
CA THR A 62 10.73 15.13 -25.05
C THR A 62 11.80 14.86 -26.11
N SER A 63 11.87 13.62 -26.60
CA SER A 63 12.87 13.11 -27.53
C SER A 63 12.33 11.86 -28.22
N GLU A 64 12.96 11.45 -29.32
CA GLU A 64 12.48 10.36 -30.17
C GLU A 64 12.45 9.00 -29.44
N ILE A 65 11.30 8.34 -29.50
CA ILE A 65 11.09 6.98 -28.96
C ILE A 65 11.36 5.98 -30.08
N GLU A 66 12.31 5.08 -29.83
CA GLU A 66 12.67 4.02 -30.75
C GLU A 66 11.70 2.83 -30.62
N LEU A 67 11.53 2.05 -31.68
CA LEU A 67 10.61 0.90 -31.70
C LEU A 67 10.93 -0.17 -30.63
N ASN A 68 12.20 -0.27 -30.23
CA ASN A 68 12.67 -1.22 -29.22
C ASN A 68 12.60 -0.68 -27.79
N ASP A 69 12.26 0.60 -27.61
CA ASP A 69 12.11 1.20 -26.29
C ASP A 69 10.99 0.50 -25.52
N SER A 70 11.24 0.24 -24.24
CA SER A 70 10.35 -0.55 -23.40
C SER A 70 9.59 0.32 -22.42
N PHE A 71 8.28 0.13 -22.39
CA PHE A 71 7.35 0.65 -21.39
C PHE A 71 7.10 -0.41 -20.33
N ILE A 72 7.08 0.01 -19.07
CA ILE A 72 6.72 -0.83 -17.93
C ILE A 72 5.39 -0.29 -17.40
N ILE A 73 4.38 -1.15 -17.34
CA ILE A 73 3.04 -0.80 -16.86
C ILE A 73 2.78 -1.55 -15.57
N SER A 74 2.44 -0.81 -14.51
CA SER A 74 2.25 -1.36 -13.17
C SER A 74 1.03 -0.74 -12.47
N HIS A 75 0.35 -1.56 -11.67
CA HIS A 75 -0.75 -1.16 -10.82
C HIS A 75 -0.82 -2.10 -9.61
N ILE A 76 -1.37 -1.65 -8.48
CA ILE A 76 -1.41 -2.43 -7.23
C ILE A 76 -2.16 -3.77 -7.38
N SER A 77 -3.25 -3.77 -8.17
CA SER A 77 -4.11 -4.93 -8.39
C SER A 77 -3.80 -5.75 -9.65
N TYR A 78 -2.79 -5.37 -10.45
CA TYR A 78 -2.52 -6.00 -11.75
C TYR A 78 -1.06 -6.43 -11.90
N GLN A 79 -0.84 -7.47 -12.71
CA GLN A 79 0.49 -7.95 -13.00
C GLN A 79 1.28 -6.88 -13.77
N THR A 80 2.50 -6.63 -13.33
CA THR A 80 3.39 -5.69 -14.03
C THR A 80 3.79 -6.29 -15.37
N GLN A 81 3.59 -5.53 -16.44
CA GLN A 81 3.94 -5.96 -17.79
C GLN A 81 5.00 -5.05 -18.41
N LYS A 82 5.76 -5.60 -19.34
CA LYS A 82 6.75 -4.87 -20.13
C LYS A 82 6.39 -5.02 -21.60
N ILE A 83 6.20 -3.90 -22.30
CA ILE A 83 5.84 -3.85 -23.72
C ILE A 83 6.81 -2.96 -24.48
N THR A 84 7.20 -3.35 -25.69
CA THR A 84 8.02 -2.50 -26.56
C THR A 84 7.15 -1.50 -27.31
N PHE A 85 7.72 -0.37 -27.73
CA PHE A 85 6.99 0.63 -28.50
C PHE A 85 6.42 0.08 -29.81
N SER A 86 7.15 -0.83 -30.47
CA SER A 86 6.68 -1.53 -31.66
C SER A 86 5.37 -2.28 -31.41
N LYS A 87 5.32 -3.10 -30.35
CA LYS A 87 4.12 -3.84 -29.97
C LYS A 87 2.97 -2.92 -29.56
N LEU A 88 3.30 -1.83 -28.86
CA LEU A 88 2.29 -0.84 -28.47
C LEU A 88 1.64 -0.21 -29.70
N LYS A 89 2.40 0.09 -30.75
CA LYS A 89 1.87 0.57 -32.05
C LYS A 89 1.02 -0.48 -32.76
N GLU A 90 1.48 -1.74 -32.79
CA GLU A 90 0.74 -2.86 -33.38
C GLU A 90 -0.65 -3.03 -32.75
N HIS A 91 -0.75 -2.79 -31.43
CA HIS A 91 -2.01 -2.85 -30.68
C HIS A 91 -2.77 -1.51 -30.64
N ASN A 92 -2.48 -0.56 -31.54
CA ASN A 92 -3.14 0.75 -31.59
C ASN A 92 -3.12 1.49 -30.22
N TYR A 93 -2.02 1.38 -29.49
CA TYR A 93 -1.81 1.97 -28.17
C TYR A 93 -2.81 1.50 -27.09
N ARG A 94 -3.44 0.34 -27.30
CA ARG A 94 -4.27 -0.34 -26.30
C ARG A 94 -3.41 -1.32 -25.51
N ILE A 95 -3.53 -1.25 -24.18
CA ILE A 95 -2.80 -2.09 -23.24
C ILE A 95 -3.82 -2.84 -22.40
N THR A 96 -3.70 -4.16 -22.31
CA THR A 96 -4.52 -4.98 -21.41
C THR A 96 -3.67 -5.48 -20.25
N MET A 97 -4.21 -5.46 -19.03
CA MET A 97 -3.52 -5.95 -17.83
C MET A 97 -4.26 -7.12 -17.20
N GLU A 98 -3.51 -8.13 -16.77
CA GLU A 98 -4.06 -9.26 -16.03
C GLU A 98 -4.12 -8.97 -14.54
N PRO A 99 -5.29 -9.14 -13.86
CA PRO A 99 -5.38 -9.04 -12.41
C PRO A 99 -4.37 -9.92 -11.69
N THR A 100 -3.74 -9.36 -10.66
CA THR A 100 -2.83 -10.12 -9.80
C THR A 100 -3.63 -10.93 -8.79
N LYS A 101 -3.56 -12.25 -8.89
CA LYS A 101 -3.98 -13.18 -7.83
C LYS A 101 -2.83 -13.39 -6.85
N LYS A 102 -2.45 -12.36 -6.09
CA LYS A 102 -1.52 -12.54 -4.96
C LYS A 102 -2.34 -12.75 -3.70
N GLU A 103 -2.38 -13.98 -3.23
CA GLU A 103 -2.65 -14.25 -1.83
C GLU A 103 -1.52 -13.61 -1.02
N LEU A 104 -1.86 -12.66 -0.16
CA LEU A 104 -0.90 -12.03 0.74
C LEU A 104 -0.40 -13.12 1.69
N ARG A 105 0.90 -13.41 1.67
CA ARG A 105 1.51 -14.24 2.72
C ARG A 105 1.42 -13.47 4.02
N GLU A 106 0.80 -14.09 5.03
CA GLU A 106 0.76 -13.56 6.38
C GLU A 106 2.18 -13.26 6.86
N VAL A 107 2.38 -12.05 7.40
CA VAL A 107 3.67 -11.66 7.99
C VAL A 107 3.65 -12.08 9.45
N GLU A 108 4.34 -13.16 9.78
CA GLU A 108 4.51 -13.62 11.16
C GLU A 108 5.60 -12.77 11.85
N ILE A 109 5.19 -11.83 12.71
CA ILE A 109 6.13 -11.07 13.55
C ILE A 109 6.56 -11.96 14.72
N LYS A 110 7.73 -12.59 14.62
CA LYS A 110 8.35 -13.29 15.75
C LYS A 110 9.16 -12.30 16.58
N ALA A 111 8.72 -12.08 17.82
CA ALA A 111 9.53 -11.37 18.80
C ALA A 111 10.64 -12.30 19.31
N ASP A 112 11.91 -12.00 18.99
CA ASP A 112 13.08 -12.78 19.47
C ASP A 112 13.30 -12.70 20.99
N LYS A 113 12.56 -11.85 21.70
CA LYS A 113 12.71 -11.61 23.13
C LYS A 113 11.54 -12.21 23.91
N VAL A 114 11.78 -13.37 24.52
CA VAL A 114 10.88 -13.95 25.52
C VAL A 114 10.89 -13.06 26.75
N TYR A 115 9.93 -12.13 26.84
CA TYR A 115 9.67 -11.42 28.07
C TYR A 115 9.17 -12.43 29.11
N LYS A 116 9.81 -12.47 30.28
CA LYS A 116 9.32 -13.30 31.38
C LYS A 116 7.93 -12.80 31.74
N SER A 117 6.93 -13.70 31.70
CA SER A 117 5.54 -13.38 32.10
C SER A 117 5.41 -13.04 33.58
N TYR A 118 6.46 -13.23 34.37
CA TYR A 118 6.51 -12.95 35.80
C TYR A 118 7.87 -12.38 36.21
N ILE A 119 7.84 -11.55 37.26
CA ILE A 119 9.03 -11.06 37.95
C ILE A 119 9.49 -12.18 38.91
N LYS A 120 10.80 -12.39 39.08
CA LYS A 120 11.30 -13.28 40.15
C LYS A 120 10.91 -12.69 41.51
N TYR A 121 10.22 -13.46 42.33
CA TYR A 121 9.85 -13.10 43.69
C TYR A 121 10.23 -14.24 44.64
N GLU A 122 10.49 -13.90 45.90
CA GLU A 122 10.58 -14.87 46.99
C GLU A 122 9.22 -14.96 47.67
N LYS A 123 8.70 -16.18 47.85
CA LYS A 123 7.43 -16.38 48.54
C LYS A 123 7.65 -16.18 50.04
N VAL A 124 7.02 -15.14 50.59
CA VAL A 124 6.93 -14.94 52.04
C VAL A 124 5.80 -15.78 52.63
N THR A 125 5.78 -15.92 53.96
CA THR A 125 4.73 -16.63 54.70
C THR A 125 3.34 -16.15 54.29
N ASN A 126 2.39 -17.09 54.17
CA ASN A 126 1.00 -16.75 53.90
C ASN A 126 0.44 -15.85 55.01
N LEU A 127 -0.53 -15.01 54.67
CA LEU A 127 -1.30 -14.27 55.67
C LEU A 127 -2.06 -15.26 56.56
N ASN A 128 -2.23 -14.91 57.85
CA ASN A 128 -2.92 -15.75 58.83
C ASN A 128 -4.42 -15.97 58.50
N SER A 129 -4.99 -15.13 57.63
CA SER A 129 -6.38 -15.13 57.22
C SER A 129 -6.54 -14.62 55.78
N ARG A 130 -7.69 -14.90 55.17
CA ARG A 130 -8.04 -14.39 53.84
C ARG A 130 -8.48 -12.93 53.99
N GLN A 131 -7.77 -12.01 53.33
CA GLN A 131 -8.12 -10.60 53.31
C GLN A 131 -8.96 -10.27 52.06
N TYR A 132 -10.00 -9.46 52.25
CA TYR A 132 -10.79 -8.85 51.19
C TYR A 132 -10.25 -7.46 50.91
N ALA A 133 -10.10 -7.13 49.63
CA ALA A 133 -9.41 -5.95 49.12
C ALA A 133 -7.89 -5.90 49.44
N PHE A 134 -7.16 -5.21 48.57
CA PHE A 134 -5.76 -4.87 48.80
C PHE A 134 -5.44 -3.55 48.10
N GLY A 135 -4.51 -2.79 48.69
CA GLY A 135 -3.89 -1.65 48.06
C GLY A 135 -2.44 -1.98 47.71
N SER A 136 -1.88 -1.35 46.68
CA SER A 136 -0.44 -1.42 46.44
C SER A 136 0.13 -0.08 46.00
N THR A 137 1.36 0.21 46.41
CA THR A 137 2.09 1.40 45.98
C THR A 137 3.56 1.11 45.76
N LYS A 138 4.17 1.82 44.83
CA LYS A 138 5.62 1.74 44.58
C LYS A 138 6.33 2.79 45.41
N THR A 139 7.24 2.35 46.28
CA THR A 139 8.12 3.23 47.05
C THR A 139 9.58 2.90 46.70
N GLY A 140 10.23 3.77 45.93
CA GLY A 140 11.58 3.52 45.40
C GLY A 140 11.61 2.28 44.50
N ASN A 141 12.45 1.30 44.84
CA ASN A 141 12.56 0.01 44.13
C ASN A 141 11.73 -1.12 44.76
N LYS A 142 10.78 -0.79 45.65
CA LYS A 142 9.91 -1.76 46.33
C LYS A 142 8.45 -1.54 45.95
N ILE A 143 7.70 -2.63 45.78
CA ILE A 143 6.23 -2.62 45.75
C ILE A 143 5.76 -3.01 47.14
N ILE A 144 4.99 -2.13 47.78
CA ILE A 144 4.37 -2.38 49.07
C ILE A 144 2.92 -2.75 48.82
N VAL A 145 2.49 -3.90 49.32
CA VAL A 145 1.10 -4.36 49.26
C VAL A 145 0.53 -4.29 50.67
N ILE A 146 -0.62 -3.65 50.81
CA ILE A 146 -1.36 -3.51 52.07
C ILE A 146 -2.61 -4.38 51.92
N GLY A 147 -2.74 -5.39 52.77
CA GLY A 147 -3.95 -6.21 52.83
C GLY A 147 -5.11 -5.41 53.43
N GLY A 148 -6.32 -5.59 52.89
CA GLY A 148 -7.55 -5.08 53.49
C GLY A 148 -7.97 -5.91 54.70
N ASP A 149 -9.28 -6.01 54.94
CA ASP A 149 -9.89 -6.63 56.12
C ASP A 149 -10.58 -7.98 55.83
N GLU A 150 -10.94 -8.73 56.86
CA GLU A 150 -11.49 -10.10 56.78
C GLU A 150 -13.02 -10.15 56.51
N SER A 151 -13.58 -9.14 55.83
CA SER A 151 -15.04 -9.05 55.61
C SER A 151 -15.58 -10.12 54.65
N ALA A 152 -15.95 -11.30 55.15
CA ALA A 152 -16.69 -12.32 54.42
C ALA A 152 -18.19 -12.27 54.73
N PHE A 153 -19.03 -11.81 53.79
CA PHE A 153 -20.48 -11.99 53.89
C PHE A 153 -20.87 -13.40 53.44
N GLN A 154 -21.26 -14.26 54.37
CA GLN A 154 -21.86 -15.57 54.06
C GLN A 154 -23.35 -15.38 53.80
N VAL A 155 -23.77 -15.38 52.54
CA VAL A 155 -25.20 -15.35 52.19
C VAL A 155 -25.72 -16.78 52.15
N GLU A 156 -26.42 -17.23 53.19
CA GLU A 156 -27.25 -18.44 53.13
C GLU A 156 -28.53 -18.13 52.34
N GLN A 157 -28.71 -18.73 51.16
CA GLN A 157 -29.98 -18.69 50.44
C GLN A 157 -30.93 -19.73 51.02
N ILE A 158 -31.91 -19.30 51.82
CA ILE A 158 -33.09 -20.12 52.13
C ILE A 158 -34.10 -19.94 50.98
N ILE A 159 -34.24 -20.96 50.14
CA ILE A 159 -35.30 -21.04 49.12
C ILE A 159 -36.53 -21.66 49.77
N ASN A 160 -37.57 -20.86 50.01
CA ASN A 160 -38.89 -21.40 50.35
C ASN A 160 -39.66 -21.69 49.05
N LEU A 161 -39.93 -22.98 48.80
CA LEU A 161 -40.88 -23.41 47.76
C LEU A 161 -42.30 -23.18 48.28
N LYS A 162 -43.12 -22.42 47.54
CA LYS A 162 -44.57 -22.39 47.75
C LYS A 162 -45.21 -23.49 46.91
N ASN A 163 -46.08 -24.27 47.57
CA ASN A 163 -46.96 -25.25 46.96
C ASN A 163 -47.96 -24.61 46.00
#